data_AF-A0A2I0IBH1-F1
#
_entry.id   AF-A0A2I0IBH1-F1
#
_cell.length_a   1.000
_cell.length_b   1.000
_cell.length_c   1.000
_cell.angle_alpha   90.00
_cell.angle_beta   90.00
_cell.angle_gamma   90.00
#
_symmetry.space_group_name_H-M   'P 1'
#
loop_
_entity.id
_entity.type
_entity.pdbx_description
1 polymer ?
#
loop_
_entity_poly.entity_id
_entity_poly.type
_entity_poly.pdbx_seq_one_letter_code
_entity_poly.pdbx_strand_id
1 'polypeptide(L)'
;MMRYKEEKEAKKEAFRKYLESSGVVDSLTKVLVALYEQNDKPSSAVEFIQQKLGGPTVSEFEKLQAEMSDLQVKYGELLEAHQKICKELEELKNSHHAESAKETNDEEGPKDGF
;
A
#
# COMPACT_ATOMS: atom_id res chain seq x y z
N MET A 1 27.55 -43.55 7.82
CA MET A 1 28.18 -42.50 6.97
C MET A 1 27.71 -42.55 5.51
N MET A 2 27.62 -43.73 4.87
CA MET A 2 27.19 -43.84 3.45
C MET A 2 25.77 -43.30 3.19
N ARG A 3 24.76 -43.72 3.98
CA ARG A 3 23.37 -43.23 3.84
C ARG A 3 23.21 -41.72 3.97
N TYR A 4 23.96 -41.09 4.88
CA TYR A 4 23.92 -39.64 5.07
C TYR A 4 24.44 -38.87 3.86
N LYS A 5 25.43 -39.44 3.14
CA LYS A 5 25.96 -38.86 1.91
C LYS A 5 24.96 -39.01 0.76
N GLU A 6 24.31 -40.16 0.65
CA GLU A 6 23.26 -40.42 -0.34
C GLU A 6 22.05 -39.49 -0.14
N GLU A 7 21.58 -39.32 1.09
CA GLU A 7 20.50 -38.38 1.42
C GLU A 7 20.85 -36.93 1.08
N LYS A 8 22.10 -36.51 1.32
CA LYS A 8 22.57 -35.17 0.96
C LYS A 8 22.58 -34.94 -0.56
N GLU A 9 23.05 -35.92 -1.33
CA GLU A 9 23.07 -35.82 -2.78
C GLU A 9 21.66 -35.88 -3.38
N ALA A 10 20.76 -36.69 -2.82
CA ALA A 10 19.35 -36.71 -3.20
C ALA A 10 18.66 -35.35 -2.99
N LYS A 11 18.93 -34.66 -1.87
CA LYS A 11 18.41 -33.31 -1.62
C LYS A 11 18.93 -32.28 -2.62
N LYS A 12 20.23 -32.33 -2.95
CA LYS A 12 20.82 -31.43 -3.97
C LYS A 12 20.19 -31.67 -5.34
N GLU A 13 20.00 -32.93 -5.71
CA GLU A 13 19.39 -33.31 -6.97
C GLU A 13 17.93 -32.85 -7.08
N ALA A 14 17.16 -33.03 -6.01
CA ALA A 14 15.80 -32.52 -5.94
C ALA A 14 15.75 -30.99 -6.10
N PHE A 15 16.69 -30.26 -5.48
CA PHE A 15 16.78 -28.82 -5.62
C PHE A 15 17.15 -28.37 -7.04
N ARG A 16 18.11 -29.06 -7.69
CA ARG A 16 18.44 -28.80 -9.11
C ARG A 16 17.22 -28.99 -10.01
N LYS A 17 16.53 -30.13 -9.88
CA LYS A 17 15.30 -30.41 -10.63
C LYS A 17 14.21 -29.37 -10.39
N TYR A 18 14.07 -28.88 -9.16
CA TYR A 18 13.13 -27.80 -8.85
C TYR A 18 13.48 -26.50 -9.59
N LEU A 19 14.75 -26.08 -9.58
CA LEU A 19 15.17 -24.87 -10.29
C LEU A 19 15.00 -24.99 -11.81
N GLU A 20 15.23 -26.18 -12.36
CA GLU A 20 15.02 -26.47 -13.78
C GLU A 20 13.53 -26.47 -14.13
N SER A 21 12.69 -27.21 -13.37
CA SER A 21 11.26 -27.35 -13.65
C SER A 21 10.45 -26.07 -13.41
N SER A 22 10.89 -25.22 -12.47
CA SER A 22 10.31 -23.89 -12.22
C SER A 22 10.78 -22.82 -13.21
N GLY A 23 11.71 -23.14 -14.12
CA GLY A 23 12.22 -22.20 -15.11
C GLY A 23 13.19 -21.14 -14.55
N VAL A 24 13.63 -21.27 -13.29
CA VAL A 24 14.60 -20.34 -12.67
C VAL A 24 15.91 -20.36 -13.43
N VAL A 25 16.42 -21.54 -13.79
CA VAL A 25 17.68 -21.68 -14.55
C VAL A 25 17.58 -21.00 -15.92
N ASP A 26 16.49 -21.24 -16.64
CA ASP A 26 16.25 -20.65 -17.96
C ASP A 26 16.14 -19.12 -17.88
N SER A 27 15.39 -18.61 -16.89
CA SER A 27 15.23 -17.17 -16.66
C SER A 27 16.56 -16.50 -16.36
N LEU A 28 17.34 -17.03 -15.41
CA LEU A 28 18.67 -16.50 -15.08
C LEU A 28 19.61 -16.56 -16.28
N THR A 29 19.58 -17.66 -17.04
CA THR A 29 20.40 -17.80 -18.25
C THR A 29 20.06 -16.73 -19.27
N LYS A 30 18.78 -16.51 -19.56
CA LYS A 30 18.32 -15.47 -20.50
C LYS A 30 18.77 -14.07 -20.08
N VAL A 31 18.70 -13.75 -18.78
CA VAL A 31 19.16 -12.44 -18.28
C VAL A 31 20.68 -12.28 -18.42
N LEU A 32 21.45 -13.33 -18.12
CA LEU A 32 22.91 -13.30 -18.30
C LEU A 32 23.32 -13.20 -19.77
N VAL A 33 22.60 -13.89 -20.68
CA VAL A 33 22.78 -13.75 -22.13
C VAL A 33 22.48 -12.33 -22.56
N ALA A 34 21.35 -11.75 -22.14
CA ALA A 34 21.00 -10.38 -22.46
C ALA A 34 22.04 -9.35 -21.98
N LEU A 35 22.66 -9.59 -20.81
CA LEU A 35 23.76 -8.77 -20.29
C LEU A 35 25.04 -8.95 -21.11
N TYR A 36 25.33 -10.18 -21.54
CA TYR A 36 26.48 -10.48 -22.39
C TYR A 36 26.35 -9.82 -23.78
N GLU A 37 25.15 -9.83 -24.35
CA GLU A 37 24.85 -9.25 -25.67
C GLU A 37 24.79 -7.72 -25.69
N GLN A 38 24.79 -7.03 -24.53
CA GLN A 38 24.90 -5.58 -24.49
C GLN A 38 26.21 -5.12 -25.14
N ASN A 39 26.09 -4.31 -26.21
CA ASN A 39 27.21 -3.67 -26.91
C ASN A 39 27.99 -2.76 -25.97
N ASP A 40 27.27 -1.92 -25.21
CA ASP A 40 27.83 -1.10 -24.13
C ASP A 40 27.42 -1.72 -22.79
N LYS A 41 28.39 -2.07 -21.95
CA LYS A 41 28.09 -2.66 -20.63
C LYS A 41 27.41 -1.62 -19.75
N PRO A 42 26.31 -1.97 -19.06
CA PRO A 42 25.65 -1.06 -18.14
C PRO A 42 26.62 -0.69 -17.02
N SER A 43 26.51 0.55 -16.53
CA SER A 43 27.29 1.03 -15.39
C SER A 43 27.09 0.17 -14.13
N SER A 44 25.89 -0.41 -13.97
CA SER A 44 25.56 -1.38 -12.93
C SER A 44 24.96 -2.65 -13.54
N ALA A 45 25.75 -3.73 -13.55
CA ALA A 45 25.27 -5.05 -13.97
C ALA A 45 24.17 -5.60 -13.04
N VAL A 46 24.23 -5.27 -11.75
CA VAL A 46 23.25 -5.73 -10.75
C VAL A 46 21.90 -5.09 -11.00
N GLU A 47 21.84 -3.78 -11.25
CA GLU A 47 20.58 -3.09 -11.57
C GLU A 47 19.97 -3.61 -12.88
N PHE A 48 20.80 -3.86 -13.90
CA PHE A 48 20.33 -4.46 -15.14
C PHE A 48 19.68 -5.83 -14.92
N ILE A 49 20.30 -6.68 -14.10
CA ILE A 49 19.75 -8.00 -13.76
C ILE A 49 18.43 -7.85 -12.99
N GLN A 50 18.38 -6.98 -11.99
CA GLN A 50 17.18 -6.72 -11.20
C GLN A 50 16.02 -6.27 -12.09
N GLN A 51 16.25 -5.30 -12.98
CA GLN A 51 15.27 -4.83 -13.96
C GLN A 51 14.79 -5.95 -14.89
N LYS A 52 15.70 -6.75 -15.44
CA LYS A 52 15.36 -7.84 -16.37
C LYS A 52 14.59 -8.99 -15.69
N LEU A 53 14.73 -9.15 -14.38
CA LEU A 53 13.95 -10.09 -13.57
C LEU A 53 12.63 -9.49 -13.05
N GLY A 54 12.30 -8.25 -13.42
CA GLY A 54 11.06 -7.57 -13.02
C GLY A 54 11.11 -6.93 -11.62
N GLY A 55 12.31 -6.75 -11.05
CA GLY A 55 12.49 -5.97 -9.83
C GLY A 55 12.33 -4.47 -10.10
N PRO A 56 11.78 -3.69 -9.16
CA PRO A 56 11.68 -2.24 -9.30
C PRO A 56 13.07 -1.62 -9.32
N THR A 57 13.21 -0.56 -10.12
CA THR A 57 14.41 0.28 -10.10
C THR A 57 14.47 1.09 -8.81
N VAL A 58 15.67 1.57 -8.46
CA VAL A 58 15.86 2.50 -7.34
C VAL A 58 14.97 3.74 -7.52
N SER A 59 14.93 4.30 -8.73
CA SER A 59 14.10 5.48 -9.04
C SER A 59 12.61 5.20 -8.91
N GLU A 60 12.12 4.04 -9.37
CA GLU A 60 10.71 3.65 -9.19
C GLU A 60 10.36 3.46 -7.71
N PHE A 61 11.27 2.87 -6.94
CA PHE A 61 11.09 2.69 -5.50
C PHE A 61 11.04 4.03 -4.76
N GLU A 62 11.97 4.95 -5.06
CA GLU A 62 12.00 6.30 -4.50
C GLU A 62 10.74 7.09 -4.88
N LYS A 63 10.30 7.00 -6.14
CA LYS A 63 9.06 7.63 -6.59
C LYS A 63 7.85 7.10 -5.84
N LEU A 64 7.74 5.78 -5.68
CA LEU A 64 6.65 5.15 -4.94
C LEU A 64 6.65 5.57 -3.46
N GLN A 65 7.83 5.69 -2.86
CA GLN A 65 7.97 6.15 -1.48
C GLN A 65 7.53 7.62 -1.33
N ALA A 66 7.88 8.48 -2.28
CA ALA A 66 7.42 9.87 -2.30
C ALA A 66 5.89 9.96 -2.44
N GLU A 67 5.29 9.21 -3.37
CA GLU A 67 3.83 9.16 -3.56
C GLU A 67 3.12 8.66 -2.29
N MET A 68 3.68 7.67 -1.60
CA MET A 68 3.14 7.17 -0.33
C MET A 68 3.19 8.25 0.76
N SER A 69 4.29 9.00 0.87
CA SER A 69 4.42 10.11 1.81
C SER A 69 3.41 11.22 1.52
N ASP A 70 3.29 11.63 0.26
CA ASP A 70 2.34 12.67 -0.16
C ASP A 70 0.89 12.26 0.13
N LEU A 71 0.56 10.99 -0.08
CA LEU A 71 -0.77 10.47 0.18
C LEU A 71 -1.07 10.44 1.69
N GLN A 72 -0.09 10.11 2.53
CA GLN A 72 -0.23 10.17 3.99
C GLN A 72 -0.49 11.60 4.49
N VAL A 73 0.21 12.59 3.93
CA VAL A 73 -0.01 14.01 4.26
C VAL A 73 -1.43 14.42 3.90
N LYS A 74 -1.86 14.17 2.66
CA LYS A 74 -3.22 14.51 2.19
C LYS A 74 -4.30 13.81 3.00
N TYR A 75 -4.08 12.56 3.39
CA TYR A 75 -5.00 11.83 4.25
C TYR A 75 -5.13 12.48 5.63
N GLY A 76 -4.01 12.91 6.23
CA GLY A 76 -4.01 13.62 7.50
C GLY A 76 -4.78 14.94 7.43
N GLU A 77 -4.49 15.78 6.43
CA GLU A 77 -5.19 17.05 6.21
C GLU A 77 -6.70 16.86 6.02
N LEU A 78 -7.10 15.87 5.21
CA LEU A 78 -8.49 15.55 4.97
C LEU A 78 -9.19 15.05 6.25
N LEU A 79 -8.50 14.23 7.04
CA LEU A 79 -9.02 13.73 8.31
C LEU A 79 -9.25 14.85 9.32
N GLU A 80 -8.30 15.80 9.43
CA GLU A 80 -8.43 16.98 10.28
C GLU A 80 -9.59 17.87 9.83
N ALA A 81 -9.70 18.16 8.53
CA ALA A 81 -10.79 18.94 7.98
C ALA A 81 -12.16 18.28 8.25
N HIS A 82 -12.25 16.97 8.05
CA HIS A 82 -13.45 16.19 8.34
C HIS A 82 -13.84 16.27 9.82
N GLN A 83 -12.87 16.08 10.73
CA GLN A 83 -13.12 16.21 12.17
C GLN A 83 -13.62 17.59 12.56
N LYS A 84 -13.05 18.64 11.97
CA LYS A 84 -13.46 20.03 12.23
C LYS A 84 -14.91 20.28 11.78
N ILE A 85 -15.24 19.89 10.56
CA ILE A 85 -16.60 20.04 10.01
C ILE A 85 -17.62 19.24 10.84
N CYS A 86 -17.29 18.01 11.25
CA CYS A 86 -18.19 17.23 12.10
C CYS A 86 -18.47 17.92 13.45
N LYS A 87 -17.46 18.52 14.07
CA LYS A 87 -17.65 19.29 15.32
C LYS A 87 -18.53 20.51 15.09
N GLU A 88 -18.26 21.30 14.05
CA GLU A 88 -19.06 22.48 13.70
C GLU A 88 -20.53 22.11 13.42
N LEU A 89 -20.78 21.00 12.72
CA LEU A 89 -22.14 20.49 12.48
C LEU A 89 -22.84 20.03 13.76
N GLU A 90 -22.11 19.38 14.67
CA GLU A 90 -22.66 18.97 15.96
C GLU A 90 -23.02 20.17 16.83
N GLU A 91 -22.15 21.18 16.88
CA GLU A 91 -22.41 22.45 17.57
C GLU A 91 -23.64 23.16 17.01
N LEU A 92 -23.73 23.31 15.68
CA LEU A 92 -24.88 23.92 15.01
C LEU A 92 -26.20 23.17 15.30
N LYS A 93 -26.18 21.84 15.21
CA LYS A 93 -27.34 20.99 15.52
C LYS A 93 -27.78 21.17 16.97
N ASN A 94 -26.85 21.26 17.91
CA ASN A 94 -27.15 21.42 19.33
C ASN A 94 -27.73 22.81 19.63
N SER A 95 -27.26 23.87 18.96
CA SER A 95 -27.87 25.21 19.07
C SER A 95 -29.29 25.27 18.48
N HIS A 96 -29.56 24.59 17.36
CA HIS A 96 -30.90 24.55 16.77
C HIS A 96 -31.91 23.76 17.61
N HIS A 97 -31.46 22.72 18.32
CA HIS A 97 -32.31 21.98 19.25
C HIS A 97 -32.68 22.80 20.50
N ALA A 98 -31.79 23.71 20.95
CA ALA A 98 -32.06 24.61 22.07
C ALA A 98 -33.01 25.77 21.71
N GLU A 99 -33.01 26.23 20.46
CA GLU A 99 -33.93 27.28 19.97
C GLU A 99 -35.34 26.72 19.68
N SER A 100 -35.45 25.52 19.10
CA SER A 100 -36.75 24.89 18.81
C SER A 100 -37.50 24.42 20.06
N ALA A 101 -36.83 24.21 21.20
CA ALA A 101 -37.47 23.86 22.47
C ALA A 101 -38.08 25.06 23.22
N LYS A 102 -37.89 26.30 22.74
CA LYS A 102 -38.45 27.52 23.35
C LYS A 102 -39.75 28.02 22.73
N GLU A 103 -40.13 27.55 21.53
CA GLU A 103 -41.33 28.04 20.83
C GLU A 103 -42.62 27.25 21.12
N THR A 104 -42.61 26.20 21.95
CA THR A 104 -43.82 25.38 22.23
C THR A 104 -44.47 25.58 23.60
N ASN A 105 -44.10 26.60 24.40
CA ASN A 105 -44.64 26.76 25.77
C ASN A 105 -45.56 27.96 26.02
N ASP A 106 -45.90 28.78 25.02
CA ASP A 106 -46.79 29.94 25.24
C ASP A 106 -47.98 29.94 24.27
N GLU A 107 -48.84 28.92 24.30
CA GLU A 107 -50.23 29.09 23.86
C GLU A 107 -51.19 28.03 24.45
N GLU A 108 -51.37 28.01 25.77
CA GLU A 108 -52.60 27.46 26.34
C GLU A 108 -52.98 28.21 27.63
N GLY A 109 -53.79 29.26 27.47
CA GLY A 109 -54.47 29.94 28.56
C GLY A 109 -55.99 29.76 28.43
N PRO A 110 -56.68 29.04 29.34
CA PRO A 110 -58.12 28.88 29.31
C PRO A 110 -58.80 30.20 29.69
N LYS A 111 -59.81 30.64 28.92
CA LYS A 111 -60.75 31.67 29.38
C LYS A 111 -62.18 31.23 29.16
N ASP A 112 -62.73 30.70 30.24
CA ASP A 112 -64.15 30.50 30.52
C ASP A 112 -64.93 31.82 30.59
N GLY A 113 -66.23 31.75 30.30
CA GLY A 113 -67.28 32.72 30.67
C GLY A 113 -67.48 33.86 29.66
N PHE A 114 -68.67 34.09 29.09
CA PHE A 114 -70.03 34.09 29.64
C PHE A 114 -71.06 33.86 28.53
#